data_AF-A0A812YNP9-F1
#
_entry.id   AF-A0A812YNP9-F1
#
_cell.length_a   1.000
_cell.length_b   1.000
_cell.length_c   1.000
_cell.angle_alpha   90.00
_cell.angle_beta   90.00
_cell.angle_gamma   90.00
#
_symmetry.space_group_name_H-M   'P 1'
#
loop_
_entity.id
_entity.type
_entity.pdbx_description
1 polymer ?
#
loop_
_entity_poly.entity_id
_entity_poly.type
_entity_poly.pdbx_seq_one_letter_code
_entity_poly.pdbx_strand_id
1 'polypeptide(L)'
;MRMLSGFCLLSACLLLAGDAAKMKAKSSGNLQDSMLTLLASTDSRSQKVSSMESMVMELAKQAKMATADPGNTSELVESIKPVLQDMLTNVFKAADALNASCEASRQNLTTCPQVTEDTLFHPPHFDGNWETLRKNHRSCREEVPLLKAEADHCSTMRDNLLETEEAALETFRSLNIFNSPQECQIASSTSAEDYYKRMYEHFDTQSAQWWTAYEHLDQVVKNLTAWNCSKPTNAYYIKVGQCQRMQLELEETACDVYSRTNESCAALGSCQNARWQSYSEVVASNAESLSALQDEYRGTKRIQCLIEAFAADDVDQALEECIQKRYSTSAVNSTCLENFGVDQKPTYVTPKVCGGIEAILSPADKNFRASEYDARNIEAGPCLAPCCSDGEPFFQFNMIPNTW
;
A
#
# COMPACT_ATOMS: atom_id res chain seq x y z
N MET A 1 8.30 -15.26 -3.47
CA MET A 1 8.65 -15.53 -4.88
C MET A 1 9.80 -14.61 -5.27
N ARG A 2 11.01 -15.15 -5.43
CA ARG A 2 12.17 -14.41 -5.96
C ARG A 2 12.34 -14.83 -7.43
N MET A 3 12.11 -13.92 -8.36
CA MET A 3 12.60 -14.04 -9.73
C MET A 3 13.76 -13.06 -9.87
N LEU A 4 14.97 -13.58 -10.03
CA LEU A 4 16.14 -12.81 -10.46
C LEU A 4 16.38 -13.12 -11.93
N SER A 5 16.44 -12.03 -12.69
CA SER A 5 16.58 -11.91 -14.12
C SER A 5 17.92 -12.45 -14.62
N GLY A 6 17.86 -13.23 -15.71
CA GLY A 6 19.01 -13.70 -16.46
C GLY A 6 19.69 -12.58 -17.25
N PHE A 7 20.98 -12.38 -16.97
CA PHE A 7 21.90 -11.70 -17.88
C PHE A 7 22.49 -12.74 -18.83
N CYS A 8 22.22 -12.59 -20.13
CA CYS A 8 22.80 -13.42 -21.18
C CYS A 8 24.18 -12.87 -21.55
N LEU A 9 25.23 -13.51 -21.05
CA LEU A 9 26.61 -13.39 -21.55
C LEU A 9 26.77 -14.34 -22.75
N LEU A 10 26.83 -13.80 -23.95
CA LEU A 10 27.32 -14.53 -25.13
C LEU A 10 28.80 -14.23 -25.29
N SER A 11 29.61 -15.08 -24.64
CA SER A 11 31.06 -15.11 -24.78
C SER A 11 31.47 -16.03 -25.93
N ALA A 12 32.57 -15.64 -26.57
CA ALA A 12 33.13 -16.16 -27.81
C ALA A 12 33.47 -17.65 -27.79
N CYS A 13 33.24 -18.31 -28.91
CA CYS A 13 33.77 -19.64 -29.21
C CYS A 13 34.18 -19.68 -30.68
N LEU A 14 35.49 -19.66 -30.98
CA LEU A 14 36.11 -20.33 -32.14
C LEU A 14 37.64 -20.24 -32.07
N LEU A 15 38.26 -21.40 -31.87
CA LEU A 15 39.70 -21.66 -31.97
C LEU A 15 40.01 -22.37 -33.31
N LEU A 16 40.99 -21.82 -34.02
CA LEU A 16 42.16 -22.42 -34.72
C LEU A 16 42.05 -23.72 -35.55
N ALA A 17 42.51 -23.63 -36.80
CA ALA A 17 43.65 -24.37 -37.42
C ALA A 17 43.72 -23.97 -38.92
N GLY A 18 44.84 -23.82 -39.64
CA GLY A 18 46.27 -23.98 -39.39
C GLY A 18 47.05 -23.76 -40.71
N ASP A 19 48.37 -23.60 -40.55
CA ASP A 19 49.50 -23.78 -41.49
C ASP A 19 49.92 -22.73 -42.53
N ALA A 20 51.25 -22.67 -42.65
CA ALA A 20 52.10 -21.59 -43.11
C ALA A 20 52.81 -21.89 -44.45
N ALA A 21 53.17 -20.86 -45.23
CA ALA A 21 54.35 -20.88 -46.09
C ALA A 21 54.82 -19.49 -46.61
N LYS A 22 56.06 -19.13 -46.23
CA LYS A 22 57.15 -18.45 -46.96
C LYS A 22 57.00 -17.06 -47.61
N MET A 23 57.57 -16.08 -46.88
CA MET A 23 58.53 -15.01 -47.26
C MET A 23 58.66 -14.54 -48.73
N LYS A 24 58.23 -13.29 -49.01
CA LYS A 24 59.07 -12.19 -49.57
C LYS A 24 58.29 -10.86 -49.68
N ALA A 25 58.43 -9.97 -48.68
CA ALA A 25 58.31 -8.50 -48.74
C ALA A 25 58.42 -7.97 -47.30
N LYS A 26 59.64 -7.73 -46.82
CA LYS A 26 59.96 -7.55 -45.40
C LYS A 26 59.84 -6.08 -44.99
N SER A 27 58.61 -5.59 -44.80
CA SER A 27 58.30 -4.36 -44.05
C SER A 27 56.79 -4.13 -43.89
N SER A 28 55.97 -4.45 -44.90
CA SER A 28 54.51 -4.23 -44.90
C SER A 28 53.72 -5.25 -44.04
N GLY A 29 54.07 -6.54 -44.11
CA GLY A 29 53.28 -7.62 -43.48
C GLY A 29 53.15 -7.56 -41.95
N ASN A 30 54.17 -7.07 -41.23
CA ASN A 30 54.12 -6.98 -39.76
C ASN A 30 53.14 -5.91 -39.25
N LEU A 31 52.89 -4.85 -40.03
CA LEU A 31 51.98 -3.77 -39.66
C LEU A 31 50.53 -4.12 -39.99
N GLN A 32 50.30 -4.80 -41.10
CA GLN A 32 48.98 -5.33 -41.48
C GLN A 32 48.50 -6.36 -40.44
N ASP A 33 49.37 -7.29 -40.03
CA ASP A 33 49.08 -8.26 -38.97
C ASP A 33 48.90 -7.59 -37.61
N SER A 34 49.68 -6.54 -37.30
CA SER A 34 49.52 -5.78 -36.06
C SER A 34 48.18 -5.05 -36.02
N MET A 35 47.71 -4.50 -37.14
CA MET A 35 46.42 -3.81 -37.21
C MET A 35 45.25 -4.79 -37.09
N LEU A 36 45.34 -5.95 -37.75
CA LEU A 36 44.37 -7.04 -37.61
C LEU A 36 44.34 -7.61 -36.17
N THR A 37 45.50 -7.75 -35.53
CA THR A 37 45.62 -8.20 -34.13
C THR A 37 45.03 -7.18 -33.15
N LEU A 38 45.23 -5.88 -33.41
CA LEU A 38 44.69 -4.80 -32.60
C LEU A 38 43.16 -4.67 -32.78
N LEU A 39 42.64 -4.93 -33.98
CA LEU A 39 41.20 -5.05 -34.22
C LEU A 39 40.61 -6.23 -33.44
N ALA A 40 41.35 -7.34 -33.33
CA ALA A 40 41.01 -8.52 -32.55
C ALA A 40 41.24 -8.40 -31.03
N SER A 41 41.87 -7.32 -30.52
CA SER A 41 42.17 -7.15 -29.09
C SER A 41 40.91 -6.89 -28.25
N THR A 42 40.99 -7.06 -26.93
CA THR A 42 39.87 -6.76 -26.00
C THR A 42 39.93 -5.34 -25.42
N ASP A 43 40.76 -4.46 -25.98
CA ASP A 43 40.93 -3.10 -25.47
C ASP A 43 39.64 -2.26 -25.59
N SER A 44 39.54 -1.22 -24.75
CA SER A 44 38.43 -0.28 -24.84
C SER A 44 38.41 0.41 -26.22
N ARG A 45 37.21 0.72 -26.73
CA ARG A 45 37.04 1.20 -28.11
C ARG A 45 37.82 2.48 -28.42
N SER A 46 37.94 3.41 -27.47
CA SER A 46 38.71 4.65 -27.66
C SER A 46 40.22 4.37 -27.79
N GLN A 47 40.75 3.39 -27.06
CA GLN A 47 42.16 2.97 -27.15
C GLN A 47 42.46 2.30 -28.50
N LYS A 48 41.51 1.51 -29.04
CA LYS A 48 41.65 0.92 -30.37
C LYS A 48 41.75 1.99 -31.46
N VAL A 49 40.85 2.97 -31.44
CA VAL A 49 40.84 4.06 -32.42
C VAL A 49 42.13 4.87 -32.38
N SER A 50 42.61 5.25 -31.18
CA SER A 50 43.88 5.98 -31.04
C SER A 50 45.10 5.17 -31.48
N SER A 51 45.10 3.85 -31.21
CA SER A 51 46.17 2.95 -31.63
C SER A 51 46.15 2.72 -33.14
N MET A 52 44.98 2.60 -33.76
CA MET A 52 44.83 2.54 -35.22
C MET A 52 45.28 3.84 -35.89
N GLU A 53 44.94 4.99 -35.33
CA GLU A 53 45.39 6.30 -35.84
C GLU A 53 46.93 6.41 -35.78
N SER A 54 47.54 6.00 -34.67
CA SER A 54 49.01 5.98 -34.52
C SER A 54 49.66 5.02 -35.51
N MET A 55 49.06 3.86 -35.73
CA MET A 55 49.57 2.85 -36.67
C MET A 55 49.45 3.32 -38.13
N VAL A 56 48.36 4.01 -38.48
CA VAL A 56 48.18 4.61 -39.81
C VAL A 56 49.11 5.80 -40.04
N MET A 57 49.40 6.60 -39.02
CA MET A 57 50.45 7.63 -39.12
C MET A 57 51.85 7.03 -39.25
N GLU A 58 52.15 5.93 -38.58
CA GLU A 58 53.46 5.27 -38.73
C GLU A 58 53.59 4.62 -40.12
N LEU A 59 52.50 4.04 -40.66
CA LEU A 59 52.42 3.62 -42.05
C LEU A 59 52.61 4.80 -43.01
N ALA A 60 52.04 5.97 -42.70
CA ALA A 60 52.26 7.21 -43.46
C ALA A 60 53.74 7.56 -43.56
N LYS A 61 54.41 7.50 -42.42
CA LYS A 61 55.83 7.82 -42.29
C LYS A 61 56.68 6.81 -43.04
N GLN A 62 56.33 5.52 -42.97
CA GLN A 62 57.04 4.45 -43.69
C GLN A 62 56.81 4.54 -45.20
N ALA A 63 55.58 4.79 -45.67
CA ALA A 63 55.26 4.99 -47.08
C ALA A 63 56.01 6.20 -47.67
N LYS A 64 56.11 7.30 -46.90
CA LYS A 64 56.90 8.48 -47.26
C LYS A 64 58.41 8.20 -47.34
N MET A 65 58.92 7.22 -46.59
CA MET A 65 60.32 6.80 -46.66
C MET A 65 60.59 5.74 -47.75
N ALA A 66 59.56 5.05 -48.24
CA ALA A 66 59.64 3.94 -49.18
C ALA A 66 59.30 4.33 -50.63
N THR A 67 59.61 5.57 -51.06
CA THR A 67 59.34 6.17 -52.38
C THR A 67 59.94 5.42 -53.59
N ALA A 68 59.60 4.15 -53.79
CA ALA A 68 60.10 3.34 -54.91
C ALA A 68 59.08 2.34 -55.50
N ASP A 69 57.90 2.11 -54.92
CA ASP A 69 56.92 1.19 -55.54
C ASP A 69 55.44 1.56 -55.29
N PRO A 70 54.78 2.27 -56.23
CA PRO A 70 53.39 2.72 -56.11
C PRO A 70 52.33 1.59 -56.15
N GLY A 71 52.71 0.35 -56.49
CA GLY A 71 51.75 -0.76 -56.54
C GLY A 71 51.27 -1.27 -55.18
N ASN A 72 52.09 -1.14 -54.12
CA ASN A 72 51.84 -1.76 -52.82
C ASN A 72 50.91 -0.93 -51.91
N THR A 73 50.85 0.39 -52.10
CA THR A 73 49.99 1.28 -51.33
C THR A 73 48.51 1.15 -51.73
N SER A 74 48.21 0.96 -53.01
CA SER A 74 46.82 0.79 -53.50
C SER A 74 46.17 -0.49 -52.95
N GLU A 75 46.90 -1.60 -52.91
CA GLU A 75 46.40 -2.89 -52.40
C GLU A 75 46.11 -2.83 -50.88
N LEU A 76 46.97 -2.13 -50.13
CA LEU A 76 46.76 -1.88 -48.70
C LEU A 76 45.50 -1.04 -48.46
N VAL A 77 45.31 0.05 -49.21
CA VAL A 77 44.12 0.91 -49.13
C VAL A 77 42.84 0.11 -49.40
N GLU A 78 42.84 -0.72 -50.44
CA GLU A 78 41.71 -1.59 -50.78
C GLU A 78 41.41 -2.63 -49.69
N SER A 79 42.43 -3.14 -49.00
CA SER A 79 42.26 -4.10 -47.91
C SER A 79 41.66 -3.51 -46.62
N ILE A 80 41.95 -2.23 -46.31
CA ILE A 80 41.51 -1.59 -45.06
C ILE A 80 40.14 -0.92 -45.19
N LYS A 81 39.80 -0.43 -46.39
CA LYS A 81 38.50 0.20 -46.67
C LYS A 81 37.27 -0.61 -46.20
N PRO A 82 37.16 -1.94 -46.45
CA PRO A 82 36.02 -2.72 -45.96
C PRO A 82 35.97 -2.81 -44.43
N VAL A 83 37.12 -2.84 -43.74
CA VAL A 83 37.19 -2.85 -42.28
C VAL A 83 36.65 -1.56 -41.69
N LEU A 84 37.03 -0.41 -42.25
CA LEU A 84 36.51 0.89 -41.82
C LEU A 84 35.01 1.04 -42.07
N GLN A 85 34.51 0.50 -43.19
CA GLN A 85 33.08 0.47 -43.46
C GLN A 85 32.32 -0.41 -42.46
N ASP A 86 32.89 -1.55 -42.06
CA ASP A 86 32.30 -2.38 -41.00
C ASP A 86 32.30 -1.66 -39.65
N MET A 87 33.40 -1.00 -39.27
CA MET A 87 33.46 -0.16 -38.06
C MET A 87 32.38 0.93 -38.06
N LEU A 88 32.23 1.69 -39.16
CA LEU A 88 31.18 2.70 -39.30
C LEU A 88 29.77 2.08 -39.19
N THR A 89 29.56 0.92 -39.82
CA THR A 89 28.29 0.19 -39.74
C THR A 89 27.97 -0.23 -38.32
N ASN A 90 28.96 -0.69 -37.57
CA ASN A 90 28.80 -1.09 -36.17
C ASN A 90 28.55 0.10 -35.25
N VAL A 91 29.16 1.26 -35.52
CA VAL A 91 28.85 2.51 -34.82
C VAL A 91 27.39 2.91 -35.03
N PHE A 92 26.88 2.90 -36.26
CA PHE A 92 25.49 3.24 -36.54
C PHE A 92 24.51 2.25 -35.90
N LYS A 93 24.76 0.94 -36.01
CA LYS A 93 23.94 -0.09 -35.34
C LYS A 93 23.92 0.09 -33.82
N ALA A 94 25.06 0.44 -33.22
CA ALA A 94 25.14 0.68 -31.78
C ALA A 94 24.35 1.94 -31.39
N ALA A 95 24.43 3.02 -32.18
CA ALA A 95 23.65 4.24 -31.96
C ALA A 95 22.14 3.98 -32.07
N ASP A 96 21.70 3.22 -33.08
CA ASP A 96 20.31 2.79 -33.24
C ASP A 96 19.82 1.96 -32.03
N ALA A 97 20.67 1.06 -31.52
CA ALA A 97 20.36 0.25 -30.34
C ALA A 97 20.23 1.10 -29.06
N LEU A 98 21.08 2.10 -28.86
CA LEU A 98 20.95 3.06 -27.76
C LEU A 98 19.65 3.84 -27.87
N ASN A 99 19.31 4.30 -29.08
CA ASN A 99 18.07 5.04 -29.30
C ASN A 99 16.84 4.17 -29.01
N ALA A 100 16.83 2.93 -29.51
CA ALA A 100 15.74 1.97 -29.26
C ALA A 100 15.59 1.63 -27.77
N SER A 101 16.71 1.46 -27.04
CA SER A 101 16.71 1.22 -25.59
C SER A 101 16.11 2.40 -24.81
N CYS A 102 16.51 3.62 -25.16
CA CYS A 102 15.97 4.84 -24.57
C CYS A 102 14.46 4.97 -24.84
N GLU A 103 14.03 4.76 -26.08
CA GLU A 103 12.62 4.87 -26.48
C GLU A 103 11.74 3.82 -25.79
N ALA A 104 12.24 2.58 -25.65
CA ALA A 104 11.54 1.54 -24.89
C ALA A 104 11.38 1.94 -23.41
N SER A 105 12.40 2.54 -22.80
CA SER A 105 12.32 3.04 -21.42
C SER A 105 11.35 4.22 -21.28
N ARG A 106 11.34 5.14 -22.26
CA ARG A 106 10.39 6.24 -22.36
C ARG A 106 8.94 5.75 -22.46
N GLN A 107 8.67 4.77 -23.31
CA GLN A 107 7.32 4.18 -23.45
C GLN A 107 6.84 3.53 -22.14
N ASN A 108 7.76 2.95 -21.36
CA ASN A 108 7.45 2.34 -20.07
C ASN A 108 6.97 3.35 -19.00
N LEU A 109 7.18 4.65 -19.18
CA LEU A 109 6.66 5.69 -18.27
C LEU A 109 5.13 5.66 -18.15
N THR A 110 4.42 5.18 -19.18
CA THR A 110 2.95 5.16 -19.22
C THR A 110 2.31 3.89 -18.65
N THR A 111 3.13 2.92 -18.22
CA THR A 111 2.66 1.56 -17.83
C THR A 111 2.15 1.46 -16.40
N CYS A 112 2.36 2.47 -15.58
CA CYS A 112 1.78 2.51 -14.23
C CYS A 112 0.25 2.62 -14.31
N PRO A 113 -0.48 2.05 -13.33
CA PRO A 113 -1.95 2.13 -13.31
C PRO A 113 -2.43 3.57 -13.45
N GLN A 114 -3.33 3.79 -14.40
CA GLN A 114 -4.00 5.07 -14.58
C GLN A 114 -5.27 5.07 -13.75
N VAL A 115 -5.42 6.08 -12.92
CA VAL A 115 -6.59 6.30 -12.08
C VAL A 115 -7.20 7.65 -12.46
N THR A 116 -8.52 7.75 -12.34
CA THR A 116 -9.26 9.00 -12.57
C THR A 116 -9.43 9.76 -11.25
N GLU A 117 -9.84 11.04 -11.32
CA GLU A 117 -10.19 11.83 -10.13
C GLU A 117 -11.27 11.16 -9.27
N ASP A 118 -12.19 10.44 -9.92
CA ASP A 118 -13.34 9.75 -9.33
C ASP A 118 -13.05 8.30 -8.91
N THR A 119 -11.79 7.84 -9.01
CA THR A 119 -11.45 6.48 -8.59
C THR A 119 -11.60 6.35 -7.09
N LEU A 120 -12.44 5.40 -6.66
CA LEU A 120 -12.66 5.05 -5.26
C LEU A 120 -12.03 3.69 -4.96
N PHE A 121 -11.28 3.60 -3.86
CA PHE A 121 -10.64 2.36 -3.42
C PHE A 121 -11.51 1.66 -2.36
N HIS A 122 -12.61 1.06 -2.82
CA HIS A 122 -13.52 0.34 -1.93
C HIS A 122 -13.00 -1.06 -1.57
N PRO A 123 -13.30 -1.55 -0.35
CA PRO A 123 -13.16 -2.97 -0.06
C PRO A 123 -14.12 -3.80 -0.92
N PRO A 124 -13.81 -5.10 -1.11
CA PRO A 124 -14.72 -6.03 -1.76
C PRO A 124 -16.11 -5.95 -1.12
N HIS A 125 -17.16 -5.99 -1.94
CA HIS A 125 -18.56 -5.96 -1.53
C HIS A 125 -19.08 -4.63 -0.95
N PHE A 126 -18.26 -3.58 -0.87
CA PHE A 126 -18.74 -2.24 -0.56
C PHE A 126 -18.99 -1.43 -1.83
N ASP A 127 -20.23 -0.95 -1.99
CA ASP A 127 -20.68 -0.17 -3.16
C ASP A 127 -20.37 1.34 -3.04
N GLY A 128 -19.77 1.78 -1.93
CA GLY A 128 -19.53 3.19 -1.62
C GLY A 128 -20.68 3.87 -0.89
N ASN A 129 -21.79 3.17 -0.62
CA ASN A 129 -22.99 3.76 -0.05
C ASN A 129 -22.98 3.75 1.48
N TRP A 130 -22.43 4.82 2.07
CA TRP A 130 -22.45 5.05 3.51
C TRP A 130 -23.83 5.33 4.09
N GLU A 131 -24.78 5.82 3.27
CA GLU A 131 -26.10 6.24 3.76
C GLU A 131 -26.90 5.05 4.29
N THR A 132 -26.82 3.90 3.62
CA THR A 132 -27.50 2.67 4.06
C THR A 132 -26.98 2.21 5.43
N LEU A 133 -25.66 2.12 5.60
CA LEU A 133 -25.04 1.71 6.86
C LEU A 133 -25.39 2.68 8.00
N ARG A 134 -25.25 3.98 7.75
CA ARG A 134 -25.60 5.03 8.74
C ARG A 134 -27.06 4.99 9.12
N LYS A 135 -27.97 4.91 8.14
CA LYS A 135 -29.41 4.85 8.36
C LYS A 135 -29.79 3.64 9.20
N ASN A 136 -29.26 2.46 8.88
CA ASN A 136 -29.55 1.23 9.63
C ASN A 136 -29.10 1.32 11.09
N HIS A 137 -27.85 1.78 11.32
CA HIS A 137 -27.35 1.98 12.68
C HIS A 137 -28.16 3.04 13.45
N ARG A 138 -28.46 4.18 12.81
CA ARG A 138 -29.28 5.25 13.41
C ARG A 138 -30.66 4.74 13.82
N SER A 139 -31.37 4.08 12.91
CA SER A 139 -32.70 3.50 13.19
C SER A 139 -32.63 2.45 14.31
N CYS A 140 -31.57 1.65 14.38
CA CYS A 140 -31.39 0.72 15.51
C CYS A 140 -31.29 1.46 16.84
N ARG A 141 -30.49 2.53 16.90
CA ARG A 141 -30.24 3.30 18.13
C ARG A 141 -31.46 4.07 18.62
N GLU A 142 -32.39 4.46 17.73
CA GLU A 142 -33.65 5.14 18.10
C GLU A 142 -34.56 4.27 18.98
N GLU A 143 -34.47 2.94 18.89
CA GLU A 143 -35.28 2.00 19.69
C GLU A 143 -34.67 1.70 21.08
N VAL A 144 -33.37 1.93 21.28
CA VAL A 144 -32.65 1.59 22.52
C VAL A 144 -33.22 2.32 23.74
N PRO A 145 -33.52 3.64 23.70
CA PRO A 145 -34.08 4.36 24.85
C PRO A 145 -35.44 3.83 25.30
N LEU A 146 -36.28 3.38 24.36
CA LEU A 146 -37.61 2.83 24.68
C LEU A 146 -37.49 1.52 25.46
N LEU A 147 -36.63 0.60 24.99
CA LEU A 147 -36.38 -0.67 25.66
C LEU A 147 -35.68 -0.47 27.01
N LYS A 148 -34.78 0.53 27.10
CA LYS A 148 -34.16 0.91 28.37
C LYS A 148 -35.21 1.39 29.37
N ALA A 149 -36.10 2.28 28.97
CA ALA A 149 -37.17 2.79 29.84
C ALA A 149 -38.08 1.67 30.34
N GLU A 150 -38.42 0.69 29.49
CA GLU A 150 -39.21 -0.48 29.89
C GLU A 150 -38.46 -1.36 30.92
N ALA A 151 -37.17 -1.61 30.70
CA ALA A 151 -36.34 -2.37 31.63
C ALA A 151 -36.19 -1.64 32.98
N ASP A 152 -35.88 -0.35 32.96
CA ASP A 152 -35.70 0.49 34.15
C ASP A 152 -37.02 0.60 34.94
N HIS A 153 -38.16 0.73 34.24
CA HIS A 153 -39.48 0.75 34.87
C HIS A 153 -39.80 -0.56 35.58
N CYS A 154 -39.54 -1.71 34.94
CA CYS A 154 -39.75 -3.01 35.58
C CYS A 154 -38.87 -3.15 36.83
N SER A 155 -37.58 -2.82 36.72
CA SER A 155 -36.65 -2.90 37.86
C SER A 155 -37.17 -2.06 39.03
N THR A 156 -37.52 -0.81 38.78
CA THR A 156 -38.05 0.11 39.80
C THR A 156 -39.31 -0.44 40.47
N MET A 157 -40.25 -0.98 39.70
CA MET A 157 -41.48 -1.56 40.24
C MET A 157 -41.22 -2.81 41.08
N ARG A 158 -40.27 -3.65 40.66
CA ARG A 158 -39.85 -4.82 41.43
C ARG A 158 -39.16 -4.44 42.73
N ASP A 159 -38.29 -3.44 42.71
CA ASP A 159 -37.59 -2.94 43.90
C ASP A 159 -38.59 -2.40 44.93
N ASN A 160 -39.59 -1.61 44.50
CA ASN A 160 -40.68 -1.15 45.37
C ASN A 160 -41.49 -2.31 45.98
N LEU A 161 -41.71 -3.39 45.24
CA LEU A 161 -42.42 -4.58 45.73
C LEU A 161 -41.58 -5.37 46.74
N LEU A 162 -40.26 -5.42 46.57
CA LEU A 162 -39.35 -6.02 47.56
C LEU A 162 -39.37 -5.25 48.88
N GLU A 163 -39.35 -3.92 48.84
CA GLU A 163 -39.51 -3.09 50.05
C GLU A 163 -40.86 -3.33 50.74
N THR A 164 -41.93 -3.49 49.95
CA THR A 164 -43.27 -3.81 50.47
C THR A 164 -43.31 -5.21 51.09
N GLU A 165 -42.64 -6.20 50.47
CA GLU A 165 -42.54 -7.56 50.99
C GLU A 165 -41.82 -7.58 52.34
N GLU A 166 -40.69 -6.88 52.44
CA GLU A 166 -39.93 -6.78 53.68
C GLU A 166 -40.78 -6.20 54.82
N ALA A 167 -41.52 -5.12 54.56
CA ALA A 167 -42.43 -4.52 55.54
C ALA A 167 -43.60 -5.46 55.93
N ALA A 168 -44.20 -6.15 54.95
CA ALA A 168 -45.27 -7.12 55.19
C ALA A 168 -44.77 -8.33 56.00
N LEU A 169 -43.56 -8.80 55.69
CA LEU A 169 -42.92 -9.92 56.37
C LEU A 169 -42.58 -9.57 57.82
N GLU A 170 -42.08 -8.36 58.08
CA GLU A 170 -41.81 -7.89 59.45
C GLU A 170 -43.10 -7.80 60.27
N THR A 171 -44.16 -7.25 59.67
CA THR A 171 -45.50 -7.19 60.31
C THR A 171 -46.00 -8.60 60.64
N PHE A 172 -45.96 -9.52 59.68
CA PHE A 172 -46.36 -10.91 59.89
C PHE A 172 -45.52 -11.60 60.97
N ARG A 173 -44.19 -11.43 60.96
CA ARG A 173 -43.29 -11.99 61.97
C ARG A 173 -43.62 -11.50 63.37
N SER A 174 -43.91 -10.21 63.53
CA SER A 174 -44.27 -9.63 64.84
C SER A 174 -45.54 -10.26 65.43
N LEU A 175 -46.50 -10.63 64.58
CA LEU A 175 -47.77 -11.26 64.96
C LEU A 175 -47.67 -12.79 65.05
N ASN A 176 -46.69 -13.40 64.40
CA ASN A 176 -46.50 -14.85 64.37
C ASN A 176 -45.67 -15.39 65.55
N ILE A 177 -45.48 -14.59 66.59
CA ILE A 177 -44.83 -14.99 67.84
C ILE A 177 -45.91 -15.30 68.87
N PHE A 178 -46.00 -16.56 69.29
CA PHE A 178 -46.87 -16.92 70.39
C PHE A 178 -46.22 -16.53 71.73
N ASN A 179 -46.74 -15.47 72.35
CA ASN A 179 -46.48 -15.13 73.74
C ASN A 179 -47.75 -15.34 74.54
N SER A 180 -47.67 -15.96 75.73
CA SER A 180 -48.82 -16.05 76.62
C SER A 180 -49.27 -14.62 76.97
N PRO A 181 -50.50 -14.22 76.63
CA PRO A 181 -50.94 -12.84 76.82
C PRO A 181 -51.10 -12.54 78.32
N GLN A 182 -50.87 -11.28 78.72
CA GLN A 182 -51.06 -10.86 80.11
C GLN A 182 -52.51 -11.07 80.55
N GLU A 183 -53.44 -11.05 79.61
CA GLU A 183 -54.85 -11.31 79.80
C GLU A 183 -55.12 -12.75 80.31
N CYS A 184 -54.19 -13.69 80.15
CA CYS A 184 -54.25 -15.02 80.78
C CYS A 184 -54.01 -14.97 82.30
N GLN A 185 -53.60 -13.85 82.87
CA GLN A 185 -53.47 -13.69 84.33
C GLN A 185 -54.86 -13.55 84.97
N ILE A 186 -55.13 -14.38 85.98
CA ILE A 186 -56.40 -14.38 86.72
C ILE A 186 -56.26 -13.43 87.93
N ALA A 187 -57.05 -12.35 87.96
CA ALA A 187 -57.17 -11.53 89.16
C ALA A 187 -58.13 -12.20 90.17
N SER A 188 -57.85 -12.06 91.47
CA SER A 188 -58.58 -12.74 92.55
C SER A 188 -60.06 -12.38 92.67
N SER A 189 -60.55 -11.39 91.91
CA SER A 189 -61.93 -10.90 91.93
C SER A 189 -62.70 -11.10 90.62
N THR A 190 -62.11 -11.75 89.61
CA THR A 190 -62.75 -11.93 88.28
C THR A 190 -63.62 -13.18 88.25
N SER A 191 -64.83 -13.09 87.70
CA SER A 191 -65.68 -14.27 87.49
C SER A 191 -65.10 -15.17 86.38
N ALA A 192 -65.44 -16.46 86.40
CA ALA A 192 -65.03 -17.38 85.34
C ALA A 192 -65.59 -16.95 83.97
N GLU A 193 -66.82 -16.43 83.93
CA GLU A 193 -67.48 -15.95 82.71
C GLU A 193 -66.73 -14.77 82.09
N ASP A 194 -66.38 -13.75 82.89
CA ASP A 194 -65.61 -12.59 82.42
C ASP A 194 -64.20 -12.96 81.96
N TYR A 195 -63.60 -13.98 82.60
CA TYR A 195 -62.32 -14.52 82.16
C TYR A 195 -62.42 -15.16 80.78
N TYR A 196 -63.36 -16.09 80.58
CA TYR A 196 -63.53 -16.77 79.29
C TYR A 196 -63.91 -15.80 78.17
N LYS A 197 -64.77 -14.81 78.44
CA LYS A 197 -65.14 -13.79 77.47
C LYS A 197 -63.95 -12.96 76.99
N ARG A 198 -63.13 -12.45 77.92
CA ARG A 198 -61.91 -11.70 77.58
C ARG A 198 -60.90 -12.51 76.77
N MET A 199 -60.75 -13.80 77.11
CA MET A 199 -59.89 -14.71 76.35
C MET A 199 -60.39 -14.93 74.94
N TYR A 200 -61.70 -15.15 74.78
CA TYR A 200 -62.32 -15.25 73.48
C TYR A 200 -62.08 -13.99 72.64
N GLU A 201 -62.39 -12.80 73.17
CA GLU A 201 -62.22 -11.52 72.46
C GLU A 201 -60.75 -11.24 72.09
N HIS A 202 -59.81 -11.57 72.99
CA HIS A 202 -58.38 -11.42 72.74
C HIS A 202 -57.92 -12.31 71.57
N PHE A 203 -58.22 -13.62 71.63
CA PHE A 203 -57.80 -14.54 70.57
C PHE A 203 -58.54 -14.32 69.25
N ASP A 204 -59.79 -13.90 69.28
CA ASP A 204 -60.55 -13.51 68.09
C ASP A 204 -59.85 -12.33 67.38
N THR A 205 -59.51 -11.27 68.14
CA THR A 205 -58.79 -10.10 67.61
C THR A 205 -57.41 -10.46 67.06
N GLN A 206 -56.62 -11.25 67.82
CA GLN A 206 -55.29 -11.69 67.38
C GLN A 206 -55.36 -12.55 66.12
N SER A 207 -56.35 -13.45 66.04
CA SER A 207 -56.54 -14.30 64.85
C SER A 207 -56.90 -13.48 63.61
N ALA A 208 -57.74 -12.44 63.76
CA ALA A 208 -58.09 -11.54 62.67
C ALA A 208 -56.89 -10.71 62.19
N GLN A 209 -56.07 -10.19 63.11
CA GLN A 209 -54.85 -9.46 62.78
C GLN A 209 -53.83 -10.35 62.06
N TRP A 210 -53.64 -11.58 62.55
CA TRP A 210 -52.76 -12.56 61.93
C TRP A 210 -53.20 -12.89 60.50
N TRP A 211 -54.49 -13.19 60.29
CA TRP A 211 -55.02 -13.50 58.95
C TRP A 211 -54.86 -12.33 57.99
N THR A 212 -55.14 -11.10 58.44
CA THR A 212 -54.96 -9.89 57.62
C THR A 212 -53.50 -9.72 57.19
N ALA A 213 -52.55 -9.90 58.11
CA ALA A 213 -51.12 -9.80 57.81
C ALA A 213 -50.65 -10.93 56.87
N TYR A 214 -51.17 -12.15 57.07
CA TYR A 214 -50.89 -13.29 56.19
C TYR A 214 -51.38 -13.05 54.76
N GLU A 215 -52.64 -12.63 54.59
CA GLU A 215 -53.24 -12.36 53.27
C GLU A 215 -52.50 -11.23 52.56
N HIS A 216 -52.12 -10.17 53.29
CA HIS A 216 -51.33 -9.09 52.73
C HIS A 216 -49.96 -9.57 52.24
N LEU A 217 -49.23 -10.35 53.06
CA LEU A 217 -47.95 -10.93 52.68
C LEU A 217 -48.08 -11.86 51.46
N ASP A 218 -49.08 -12.76 51.45
CA ASP A 218 -49.36 -13.66 50.33
C ASP A 218 -49.65 -12.89 49.03
N GLN A 219 -50.43 -11.80 49.10
CA GLN A 219 -50.71 -10.94 47.95
C GLN A 219 -49.43 -10.25 47.44
N VAL A 220 -48.57 -9.75 48.33
CA VAL A 220 -47.31 -9.11 47.94
C VAL A 220 -46.37 -10.12 47.27
N VAL A 221 -46.23 -11.33 47.82
CA VAL A 221 -45.40 -12.40 47.24
C VAL A 221 -45.92 -12.82 45.86
N LYS A 222 -47.25 -12.96 45.69
CA LYS A 222 -47.88 -13.25 44.39
C LYS A 222 -47.62 -12.13 43.37
N ASN A 223 -47.71 -10.87 43.80
CA ASN A 223 -47.38 -9.75 42.94
C ASN A 223 -45.90 -9.79 42.54
N LEU A 224 -44.98 -9.93 43.50
CA LEU A 224 -43.54 -9.95 43.24
C LEU A 224 -43.15 -11.04 42.24
N THR A 225 -43.70 -12.25 42.39
CA THR A 225 -43.45 -13.38 41.47
C THR A 225 -43.98 -13.14 40.06
N ALA A 226 -45.00 -12.30 39.88
CA ALA A 226 -45.51 -11.91 38.56
C ALA A 226 -44.59 -10.89 37.84
N TRP A 227 -43.78 -10.11 38.57
CA TRP A 227 -42.89 -9.09 38.01
C TRP A 227 -41.53 -9.69 37.58
N ASN A 228 -41.52 -10.36 36.42
CA ASN A 228 -40.29 -10.88 35.83
C ASN A 228 -39.60 -9.85 34.90
N CYS A 229 -38.59 -9.16 35.42
CA CYS A 229 -37.83 -8.16 34.67
C CYS A 229 -36.75 -8.73 33.72
N SER A 230 -36.53 -10.05 33.69
CA SER A 230 -35.52 -10.63 32.81
C SER A 230 -35.84 -10.41 31.33
N LYS A 231 -37.14 -10.43 30.95
CA LYS A 231 -37.56 -10.25 29.57
C LYS A 231 -37.25 -8.83 29.03
N PRO A 232 -37.71 -7.73 29.65
CA PRO A 232 -37.40 -6.39 29.15
C PRO A 232 -35.90 -6.07 29.23
N THR A 233 -35.21 -6.52 30.28
CA THR A 233 -33.75 -6.36 30.41
C THR A 233 -33.00 -7.08 29.29
N ASN A 234 -33.37 -8.33 28.97
CA ASN A 234 -32.76 -9.06 27.86
C ASN A 234 -33.06 -8.39 26.51
N ALA A 235 -34.28 -7.90 26.29
CA ALA A 235 -34.65 -7.18 25.06
C ALA A 235 -33.78 -5.92 24.87
N TYR A 236 -33.57 -5.14 25.93
CA TYR A 236 -32.67 -3.98 25.92
C TYR A 236 -31.24 -4.38 25.52
N TYR A 237 -30.62 -5.34 26.21
CA TYR A 237 -29.24 -5.74 25.91
C TYR A 237 -29.08 -6.39 24.53
N ILE A 238 -30.06 -7.18 24.07
CA ILE A 238 -30.07 -7.73 22.71
C ILE A 238 -30.06 -6.59 21.68
N LYS A 239 -30.87 -5.55 21.90
CA LYS A 239 -30.92 -4.41 20.98
C LYS A 239 -29.63 -3.61 20.99
N VAL A 240 -29.04 -3.36 22.17
CA VAL A 240 -27.73 -2.72 22.30
C VAL A 240 -26.67 -3.48 21.49
N GLY A 241 -26.59 -4.81 21.66
CA GLY A 241 -25.65 -5.64 20.91
C GLY A 241 -25.91 -5.65 19.40
N GLN A 242 -27.17 -5.58 18.96
CA GLN A 242 -27.50 -5.41 17.54
C GLN A 242 -26.95 -4.09 16.98
N CYS A 243 -27.17 -2.97 17.68
CA CYS A 243 -26.70 -1.68 17.20
C CYS A 243 -25.17 -1.58 17.22
N GLN A 244 -24.51 -2.18 18.22
CA GLN A 244 -23.04 -2.26 18.28
C GLN A 244 -22.46 -3.04 17.09
N ARG A 245 -23.10 -4.13 16.63
CA ARG A 245 -22.64 -4.83 15.42
C ARG A 245 -22.75 -3.97 14.16
N MET A 246 -23.82 -3.20 14.01
CA MET A 246 -23.98 -2.28 12.87
C MET A 246 -22.96 -1.13 12.94
N GLN A 247 -22.67 -0.64 14.14
CA GLN A 247 -21.62 0.35 14.37
C GLN A 247 -20.25 -0.21 13.96
N LEU A 248 -19.92 -1.42 14.40
CA LEU A 248 -18.66 -2.08 14.06
C LEU A 248 -18.53 -2.26 12.54
N GLU A 249 -19.57 -2.74 11.84
CA GLU A 249 -19.56 -2.89 10.39
C GLU A 249 -19.29 -1.56 9.66
N LEU A 250 -19.94 -0.49 10.10
CA LEU A 250 -19.72 0.86 9.57
C LEU A 250 -18.26 1.31 9.77
N GLU A 251 -17.72 1.07 10.96
CA GLU A 251 -16.37 1.50 11.34
C GLU A 251 -15.28 0.68 10.65
N GLU A 252 -15.40 -0.65 10.61
CA GLU A 252 -14.47 -1.53 9.90
C GLU A 252 -14.44 -1.22 8.40
N THR A 253 -15.61 -1.01 7.78
CA THR A 253 -15.69 -0.64 6.36
C THR A 253 -14.94 0.68 6.10
N ALA A 254 -15.08 1.66 6.99
CA ALA A 254 -14.40 2.95 6.84
C ALA A 254 -12.89 2.82 6.96
N CYS A 255 -12.43 2.01 7.91
CA CYS A 255 -11.01 1.73 8.08
C CYS A 255 -10.41 0.96 6.90
N ASP A 256 -11.15 0.01 6.33
CA ASP A 256 -10.74 -0.71 5.13
C ASP A 256 -10.65 0.22 3.91
N VAL A 257 -11.64 1.10 3.71
CA VAL A 257 -11.59 2.13 2.65
C VAL A 257 -10.37 3.02 2.85
N TYR A 258 -10.09 3.41 4.09
CA TYR A 258 -8.93 4.24 4.43
C TYR A 258 -7.60 3.56 4.13
N SER A 259 -7.38 2.34 4.63
CA SER A 259 -6.15 1.59 4.40
C SER A 259 -5.92 1.34 2.91
N ARG A 260 -6.95 0.88 2.19
CA ARG A 260 -6.87 0.59 0.75
C ARG A 260 -6.59 1.82 -0.07
N THR A 261 -7.18 2.95 0.29
CA THR A 261 -6.88 4.23 -0.37
C THR A 261 -5.42 4.58 -0.16
N ASN A 262 -4.94 4.60 1.08
CA ASN A 262 -3.55 4.97 1.37
C ASN A 262 -2.55 4.05 0.66
N GLU A 263 -2.76 2.74 0.71
CA GLU A 263 -1.93 1.76 0.01
C GLU A 263 -1.91 1.99 -1.50
N SER A 264 -3.09 2.21 -2.10
CA SER A 264 -3.22 2.42 -3.54
C SER A 264 -2.59 3.74 -3.98
N CYS A 265 -2.82 4.82 -3.24
CA CYS A 265 -2.23 6.14 -3.49
C CYS A 265 -0.70 6.10 -3.36
N ALA A 266 -0.17 5.42 -2.34
CA ALA A 266 1.28 5.25 -2.16
C ALA A 266 1.91 4.42 -3.29
N ALA A 267 1.23 3.35 -3.73
CA ALA A 267 1.70 2.50 -4.83
C ALA A 267 1.77 3.27 -6.16
N LEU A 268 0.80 4.14 -6.45
CA LEU A 268 0.79 4.98 -7.64
C LEU A 268 1.99 5.93 -7.69
N GLY A 269 2.22 6.69 -6.61
CA GLY A 269 3.36 7.60 -6.52
C GLY A 269 4.70 6.87 -6.63
N SER A 270 4.81 5.71 -5.99
CA SER A 270 6.02 4.87 -6.00
C SER A 270 6.31 4.29 -7.40
N CYS A 271 5.29 3.79 -8.10
CA CYS A 271 5.45 3.25 -9.46
C CYS A 271 6.02 4.33 -10.39
N GLN A 272 5.43 5.52 -10.37
CA GLN A 272 5.83 6.61 -11.27
C GLN A 272 7.25 7.10 -10.97
N ASN A 273 7.60 7.26 -9.70
CA ASN A 273 8.95 7.64 -9.29
C ASN A 273 9.98 6.60 -9.76
N ALA A 274 9.69 5.31 -9.57
CA ALA A 274 10.59 4.23 -9.99
C ALA A 274 10.76 4.18 -11.52
N ARG A 275 9.68 4.38 -12.30
CA ARG A 275 9.75 4.42 -13.76
C ARG A 275 10.53 5.62 -14.27
N TRP A 276 10.28 6.81 -13.71
CA TRP A 276 11.03 8.01 -14.07
C TRP A 276 12.52 7.87 -13.75
N GLN A 277 12.84 7.34 -12.57
CA GLN A 277 14.22 7.08 -12.18
C GLN A 277 14.89 6.11 -13.16
N SER A 278 14.25 4.99 -13.49
CA SER A 278 14.76 4.02 -14.46
C SER A 278 14.98 4.64 -15.84
N TYR A 279 14.06 5.49 -16.31
CA TYR A 279 14.23 6.23 -17.56
C TYR A 279 15.44 7.18 -17.50
N SER A 280 15.57 7.96 -16.42
CA SER A 280 16.71 8.89 -16.25
C SER A 280 18.06 8.17 -16.18
N GLU A 281 18.13 6.99 -15.57
CA GLU A 281 19.34 6.16 -15.51
C GLU A 281 19.73 5.61 -16.89
N VAL A 282 18.75 5.14 -17.68
CA VAL A 282 18.97 4.70 -19.07
C VAL A 282 19.47 5.86 -19.93
N VAL A 283 18.89 7.04 -19.78
CA VAL A 283 19.32 8.24 -20.52
C VAL A 283 20.76 8.61 -20.17
N ALA A 284 21.11 8.67 -18.88
CA ALA A 284 22.47 9.00 -18.46
C ALA A 284 23.49 8.00 -19.02
N SER A 285 23.21 6.70 -18.90
CA SER A 285 24.08 5.62 -19.43
C SER A 285 24.21 5.67 -20.97
N ASN A 286 23.10 5.92 -21.67
CA ASN A 286 23.11 6.00 -23.13
C ASN A 286 23.81 7.27 -23.63
N ALA A 287 23.77 8.38 -22.89
CA ALA A 287 24.48 9.61 -23.25
C ALA A 287 26.01 9.42 -23.22
N GLU A 288 26.53 8.76 -22.19
CA GLU A 288 27.96 8.39 -22.13
C GLU A 288 28.35 7.48 -23.29
N SER A 289 27.53 6.45 -23.56
CA SER A 289 27.76 5.50 -24.65
C SER A 289 27.69 6.18 -26.02
N LEU A 290 26.76 7.11 -26.24
CA LEU A 290 26.64 7.86 -27.48
C LEU A 290 27.86 8.75 -27.70
N SER A 291 28.35 9.45 -26.66
CA SER A 291 29.58 10.23 -26.75
C SER A 291 30.78 9.38 -27.21
N ALA A 292 30.92 8.16 -26.66
CA ALA A 292 31.98 7.23 -27.07
C ALA A 292 31.84 6.80 -28.54
N LEU A 293 30.62 6.53 -29.01
CA LEU A 293 30.34 6.21 -30.41
C LEU A 293 30.62 7.38 -31.35
N GLN A 294 30.36 8.61 -30.91
CA GLN A 294 30.67 9.83 -31.67
C GLN A 294 32.19 10.02 -31.83
N ASP A 295 32.97 9.70 -30.79
CA ASP A 295 34.43 9.72 -30.88
C ASP A 295 34.97 8.59 -31.77
N GLU A 296 34.37 7.39 -31.68
CA GLU A 296 34.68 6.25 -32.56
C GLU A 296 34.41 6.58 -34.03
N TYR A 297 33.27 7.22 -34.32
CA TYR A 297 32.93 7.70 -35.65
C TYR A 297 33.97 8.69 -36.18
N ARG A 298 34.33 9.70 -35.37
CA ARG A 298 35.31 10.72 -35.77
C ARG A 298 36.67 10.11 -36.08
N GLY A 299 37.15 9.22 -35.21
CA GLY A 299 38.42 8.54 -35.43
C GLY A 299 38.40 7.63 -36.65
N THR A 300 37.33 6.83 -36.83
CA THR A 300 37.16 5.98 -38.02
C THR A 300 37.14 6.80 -39.31
N LYS A 301 36.45 7.94 -39.32
CA LYS A 301 36.43 8.84 -40.48
C LYS A 301 37.78 9.50 -40.76
N ARG A 302 38.53 9.85 -39.71
CA ARG A 302 39.88 10.39 -39.85
C ARG A 302 40.84 9.36 -40.44
N ILE A 303 40.79 8.12 -39.94
CA ILE A 303 41.57 7.01 -40.49
C ILE A 303 41.20 6.75 -41.95
N GLN A 304 39.90 6.75 -42.28
CA GLN A 304 39.43 6.63 -43.66
C GLN A 304 40.05 7.70 -44.57
N CYS A 305 40.06 8.96 -44.12
CA CYS A 305 40.67 10.06 -44.86
C CYS A 305 42.16 9.84 -45.10
N LEU A 306 42.90 9.53 -44.04
CA LEU A 306 44.35 9.34 -44.12
C LEU A 306 44.71 8.20 -45.08
N ILE A 307 43.93 7.11 -45.05
CA ILE A 307 44.12 5.99 -45.97
C ILE A 307 43.83 6.38 -47.42
N GLU A 308 42.73 7.10 -47.67
CA GLU A 308 42.40 7.61 -49.01
C GLU A 308 43.44 8.61 -49.52
N ALA A 309 44.06 9.41 -48.65
CA ALA A 309 45.13 10.35 -49.00
C ALA A 309 46.40 9.66 -49.53
N PHE A 310 46.72 8.43 -49.11
CA PHE A 310 47.87 7.67 -49.65
C PHE A 310 47.67 7.19 -51.08
N ALA A 311 46.43 7.15 -51.55
CA ALA A 311 46.10 6.81 -52.93
C ALA A 311 45.99 8.05 -53.84
N ALA A 312 46.22 9.26 -53.31
CA ALA A 312 46.15 10.50 -54.08
C ALA A 312 47.44 10.79 -54.85
N ASP A 313 47.33 11.52 -55.97
CA ASP A 313 48.48 11.93 -56.79
C ASP A 313 49.41 12.90 -56.04
N ASP A 314 48.85 13.77 -55.19
CA ASP A 314 49.58 14.65 -54.27
C ASP A 314 49.27 14.25 -52.81
N VAL A 315 50.05 13.28 -52.33
CA VAL A 315 49.91 12.70 -50.99
C VAL A 315 50.12 13.74 -49.89
N ASP A 316 51.06 14.67 -50.05
CA ASP A 316 51.41 15.64 -49.00
C ASP A 316 50.27 16.65 -48.82
N GLN A 317 49.68 17.14 -49.92
CA GLN A 317 48.50 18.01 -49.84
C GLN A 317 47.30 17.27 -49.25
N ALA A 318 47.00 16.05 -49.73
CA ALA A 318 45.84 15.29 -49.27
C ALA A 318 45.91 14.92 -47.77
N LEU A 319 47.11 14.62 -47.26
CA LEU A 319 47.32 14.37 -45.83
C LEU A 319 47.04 15.61 -44.98
N GLU A 320 47.54 16.78 -45.37
CA GLU A 320 47.30 18.02 -44.62
C GLU A 320 45.80 18.36 -44.59
N GLU A 321 45.10 18.20 -45.72
CA GLU A 321 43.65 18.37 -45.79
C GLU A 321 42.92 17.43 -44.81
N CYS A 322 43.33 16.16 -44.73
CA CYS A 322 42.76 15.18 -43.80
C CYS A 322 43.06 15.48 -42.33
N ILE A 323 44.24 16.01 -42.00
CA ILE A 323 44.63 16.39 -40.63
C ILE A 323 43.78 17.57 -40.14
N GLN A 324 43.52 18.55 -41.00
CA GLN A 324 42.73 19.74 -40.67
C GLN A 324 41.21 19.46 -40.66
N LYS A 325 40.76 18.41 -41.35
CA LYS A 325 39.33 18.08 -41.47
C LYS A 325 38.71 17.70 -40.13
N ARG A 326 37.58 18.32 -39.82
CA ARG A 326 36.73 17.97 -38.66
C ARG A 326 35.46 17.29 -39.14
N TYR A 327 35.23 16.07 -38.67
CA TYR A 327 34.04 15.30 -39.00
C TYR A 327 32.91 15.60 -38.02
N SER A 328 31.75 16.02 -38.55
CA SER A 328 30.52 16.17 -37.78
C SER A 328 30.06 14.82 -37.26
N THR A 329 29.62 14.77 -36.00
CA THR A 329 29.05 13.57 -35.38
C THR A 329 27.52 13.50 -35.48
N SER A 330 26.89 14.42 -36.21
CA SER A 330 25.44 14.49 -36.35
C SER A 330 24.80 13.21 -36.94
N ALA A 331 25.58 12.37 -37.63
CA ALA A 331 25.12 11.07 -38.13
C ALA A 331 25.05 9.99 -37.03
N VAL A 332 25.61 10.25 -35.85
CA VAL A 332 25.60 9.38 -34.67
C VAL A 332 24.88 10.14 -33.56
N ASN A 333 23.56 10.06 -33.60
CA ASN A 333 22.67 10.77 -32.69
C ASN A 333 21.63 9.81 -32.08
N SER A 334 20.88 10.31 -31.10
CA SER A 334 19.71 9.64 -30.54
C SER A 334 18.63 10.68 -30.29
N THR A 335 17.54 10.57 -31.03
CA THR A 335 16.39 11.45 -30.88
C THR A 335 15.78 11.36 -29.48
N CYS A 336 15.78 10.17 -28.86
CA CYS A 336 15.30 10.01 -27.50
C CYS A 336 16.16 10.78 -26.47
N LEU A 337 17.50 10.76 -26.61
CA LEU A 337 18.39 11.53 -25.74
C LEU A 337 18.23 13.05 -25.95
N GLU A 338 18.09 13.50 -27.19
CA GLU A 338 17.82 14.90 -27.52
C GLU A 338 16.51 15.40 -26.89
N ASN A 339 15.49 14.54 -26.84
CA ASN A 339 14.19 14.85 -26.28
C ASN A 339 14.13 14.80 -24.74
N PHE A 340 15.09 14.18 -24.05
CA PHE A 340 15.04 14.05 -22.59
C PHE A 340 14.94 15.39 -21.85
N GLY A 341 15.60 16.44 -22.36
CA GLY A 341 15.52 17.79 -21.78
C GLY A 341 14.17 18.49 -22.01
N VAL A 342 13.37 17.98 -22.95
CA VAL A 342 12.01 18.44 -23.25
C VAL A 342 10.97 17.61 -22.51
N ASP A 343 11.26 16.32 -22.32
CA ASP A 343 10.40 15.39 -21.61
C ASP A 343 10.28 15.81 -20.14
N GLN A 344 9.07 16.17 -19.74
CA GLN A 344 8.77 16.44 -18.35
C GLN A 344 8.46 15.14 -17.62
N LYS A 345 8.86 15.07 -16.35
CA LYS A 345 8.38 14.01 -15.46
C LYS A 345 6.85 13.98 -15.54
N PRO A 346 6.23 12.85 -15.93
CA PRO A 346 4.78 12.79 -16.09
C PRO A 346 4.09 13.28 -14.81
N THR A 347 3.30 14.35 -14.96
CA THR A 347 2.37 14.78 -13.92
C THR A 347 1.15 13.89 -14.00
N TYR A 348 0.88 13.14 -12.94
CA TYR A 348 -0.31 12.32 -12.86
C TYR A 348 -1.40 13.05 -12.10
N VAL A 349 -2.63 12.78 -12.51
CA VAL A 349 -3.81 13.18 -11.76
C VAL A 349 -3.82 12.33 -10.49
N THR A 350 -3.57 12.99 -9.36
CA THR A 350 -3.76 12.35 -8.06
C THR A 350 -5.26 12.28 -7.82
N PRO A 351 -5.86 11.10 -7.65
CA PRO A 351 -7.27 11.00 -7.32
C PRO A 351 -7.62 11.90 -6.15
N LYS A 352 -8.80 12.51 -6.18
CA LYS A 352 -9.21 13.42 -5.10
C LYS A 352 -9.18 12.72 -3.74
N VAL A 353 -9.49 11.42 -3.72
CA VAL A 353 -9.45 10.56 -2.53
C VAL A 353 -8.04 10.41 -1.93
N CYS A 354 -6.98 10.60 -2.72
CA CYS A 354 -5.59 10.60 -2.26
C CYS A 354 -5.17 11.94 -1.64
N GLY A 355 -5.94 13.02 -1.83
CA GLY A 355 -5.69 14.34 -1.22
C GLY A 355 -6.05 14.42 0.27
N GLY A 356 -6.26 13.26 0.90
CA GLY A 356 -6.90 13.09 2.19
C GLY A 356 -8.31 12.56 1.98
N ILE A 357 -8.56 11.38 2.54
CA ILE A 357 -9.95 11.03 2.85
C ILE A 357 -10.36 12.07 3.90
N GLU A 358 -11.23 13.03 3.54
CA GLU A 358 -12.02 13.75 4.54
C GLU A 358 -12.63 12.66 5.39
N ALA A 359 -12.06 12.51 6.59
CA ALA A 359 -12.05 11.24 7.25
C ALA A 359 -13.49 10.86 7.53
N ILE A 360 -13.98 9.86 6.80
CA ILE A 360 -15.32 9.33 7.03
C ILE A 360 -15.40 8.90 8.50
N LEU A 361 -14.26 8.49 9.07
CA LEU A 361 -14.00 8.26 10.50
C LEU A 361 -12.51 8.43 10.83
N SER A 362 -11.96 9.64 10.96
CA SER A 362 -10.69 9.78 11.70
C SER A 362 -11.03 9.59 13.18
N PRO A 363 -10.28 8.80 13.95
CA PRO A 363 -10.51 8.61 15.39
C PRO A 363 -10.49 9.94 16.16
N ALA A 364 -9.85 10.97 15.60
CA ALA A 364 -9.78 12.32 16.12
C ALA A 364 -10.80 13.30 15.49
N ASP A 365 -11.56 12.88 14.47
CA ASP A 365 -12.54 13.73 13.80
C ASP A 365 -13.88 13.73 14.51
N LYS A 366 -14.46 14.92 14.63
CA LYS A 366 -15.81 15.19 15.16
C LYS A 366 -16.94 14.63 14.27
N ASN A 367 -16.60 13.80 13.28
CA ASN A 367 -17.48 13.29 12.24
C ASN A 367 -18.05 11.89 12.52
N PHE A 368 -17.60 11.20 13.59
CA PHE A 368 -18.59 10.53 14.44
C PHE A 368 -19.34 11.66 15.13
N ARG A 369 -20.30 12.26 14.41
CA ARG A 369 -21.02 13.42 14.89
C ARG A 369 -21.85 12.97 16.08
N ALA A 370 -21.26 13.04 17.28
CA ALA A 370 -22.01 13.00 18.53
C ALA A 370 -23.22 13.92 18.40
N SER A 371 -23.03 15.12 17.81
CA SER A 371 -24.10 16.07 17.45
C SER A 371 -25.30 15.50 16.66
N GLU A 372 -25.13 14.49 15.81
CA GLU A 372 -26.22 13.83 15.08
C GLU A 372 -27.08 12.96 16.00
N TYR A 373 -26.45 12.35 17.00
CA TYR A 373 -27.09 11.56 18.05
C TYR A 373 -27.60 12.46 19.20
N ASP A 374 -26.86 13.49 19.59
CA ASP A 374 -27.19 14.48 20.63
C ASP A 374 -28.47 15.24 20.29
N ALA A 375 -28.67 15.63 19.02
CA ALA A 375 -29.89 16.29 18.56
C ALA A 375 -31.16 15.43 18.72
N ARG A 376 -30.98 14.11 18.94
CA ARG A 376 -32.04 13.12 19.13
C ARG A 376 -32.00 12.47 20.51
N ASN A 377 -31.13 12.96 21.40
CA ASN A 377 -30.91 12.41 22.74
C ASN A 377 -30.51 10.92 22.73
N ILE A 378 -29.74 10.51 21.72
CA ILE A 378 -29.18 9.17 21.59
C ILE A 378 -27.73 9.21 22.09
N GLU A 379 -27.36 8.32 23.01
CA GLU A 379 -25.97 8.22 23.48
C GLU A 379 -25.09 7.54 22.43
N ALA A 380 -24.10 8.28 21.93
CA ALA A 380 -23.06 7.75 21.05
C ALA A 380 -22.12 6.82 21.85
N GLY A 381 -22.00 5.56 21.43
CA GLY A 381 -21.01 4.65 22.00
C GLY A 381 -19.58 4.99 21.51
N PRO A 382 -18.53 4.57 22.25
CA PRO A 382 -17.16 4.67 21.74
C PRO A 382 -17.02 3.88 20.44
N CYS A 383 -16.03 4.23 19.61
CA CYS A 383 -15.72 3.44 18.43
C CYS A 383 -15.30 2.02 18.84
N LEU A 384 -15.80 1.03 18.10
CA LEU A 384 -15.62 -0.40 18.35
C LEU A 384 -14.57 -1.03 17.44
N ALA A 385 -14.30 -0.42 16.29
CA ALA A 385 -13.32 -0.96 15.35
C ALA A 385 -11.87 -0.85 15.84
N PRO A 386 -11.00 -1.84 15.57
CA PRO A 386 -9.60 -1.85 16.04
C PRO A 386 -8.76 -0.65 15.59
N CYS A 387 -9.08 -0.10 14.42
CA CYS A 387 -8.45 1.07 13.82
C CYS A 387 -8.74 2.39 14.55
N CYS A 388 -9.73 2.41 15.46
CA CYS A 388 -10.08 3.59 16.23
C CYS A 388 -9.35 3.70 17.57
N SER A 389 -8.89 2.58 18.10
CA SER A 389 -8.09 2.54 19.32
C SER A 389 -6.66 2.94 19.01
N ASP A 390 -6.11 3.92 19.73
CA ASP A 390 -4.69 4.28 19.75
C ASP A 390 -3.83 3.15 20.37
N GLY A 391 -3.92 1.93 19.83
CA GLY A 391 -3.10 0.79 20.22
C GLY A 391 -3.45 0.11 21.55
N GLU A 392 -4.52 0.46 22.25
CA GLU A 392 -4.94 -0.26 23.47
C GLU A 392 -6.21 -1.10 23.25
N PRO A 393 -6.17 -2.42 23.56
CA PRO A 393 -7.31 -3.32 23.41
C PRO A 393 -8.23 -3.22 24.64
N PHE A 394 -9.49 -2.84 24.45
CA PHE A 394 -10.54 -2.88 25.48
C PHE A 394 -11.90 -3.09 24.78
N PHE A 395 -12.85 -3.95 25.17
CA PHE A 395 -13.14 -4.66 26.42
C PHE A 395 -13.62 -6.09 26.11
N GLN A 396 -13.21 -7.07 26.93
CA GLN A 396 -13.93 -8.33 27.04
C GLN A 396 -15.30 -8.06 27.66
N PHE A 397 -16.37 -8.27 26.89
CA PHE A 397 -17.70 -8.45 27.48
C PHE A 397 -17.63 -9.73 28.33
N ASN A 398 -17.59 -9.57 29.64
CA ASN A 398 -17.97 -10.63 30.56
C ASN A 398 -19.43 -10.95 30.27
N MET A 399 -19.66 -11.98 29.46
CA MET A 399 -20.93 -12.67 29.42
C MET A 399 -21.21 -13.10 30.87
N ILE A 400 -22.24 -12.52 31.46
CA ILE A 400 -22.81 -13.01 32.72
C ILE A 400 -23.03 -14.52 32.50
N PRO A 401 -22.43 -15.40 33.31
CA PRO A 401 -22.68 -16.82 33.20
C PRO A 401 -24.18 -17.03 33.40
N ASN A 402 -24.83 -17.66 32.42
CA ASN A 402 -26.11 -18.31 32.68
C ASN A 402 -25.84 -19.45 33.67
N THR A 403 -25.86 -19.13 34.96
CA THR A 403 -26.05 -20.10 36.03
C THR A 403 -27.48 -19.93 36.51
N TRP A 404 -28.35 -20.78 35.96
CA TRP A 404 -29.48 -21.34 36.70
C TRP A 404 -29.08 -22.72 37.17
#